data_AF-A0A7Z9WZE3-F1
#
_entry.id   AF-A0A7Z9WZE3-F1
#
_cell.length_a   1.000
_cell.length_b   1.000
_cell.length_c   1.000
_cell.angle_alpha   90.00
_cell.angle_beta   90.00
_cell.angle_gamma   90.00
#
_symmetry.space_group_name_H-M   'P 1'
#
loop_
_entity.id
_entity.type
_entity.pdbx_description
1 polymer ?
#
loop_
_entity_poly.entity_id
_entity_poly.type
_entity_poly.pdbx_seq_one_letter_code
_entity_poly.pdbx_strand_id
1 'polypeptide(L)'
;MRPKPFIPEILPEHPHHVKDTNSGLIWHRSEMRVLYVDTDRSQVVYHANYLRYFEFGRAELMRGANYPYKQIEASGYVYPII
;
A
#
# COMPACT_ATOMS: atom_id res chain seq x y z
N MET A 1 22.77 1.58 -11.52
CA MET A 1 21.72 2.21 -12.35
C MET A 1 20.69 2.83 -11.41
N ARG A 2 20.24 4.08 -11.61
CA ARG A 2 19.15 4.62 -10.78
C ARG A 2 17.82 3.95 -11.20
N PRO A 3 16.98 3.46 -10.28
CA PRO A 3 15.66 2.96 -10.64
C PRO A 3 14.86 4.08 -11.30
N LYS A 4 14.06 3.74 -12.32
CA LYS A 4 13.13 4.71 -12.90
C LYS A 4 12.14 5.15 -11.82
N PRO A 5 11.78 6.45 -11.77
CA PRO A 5 10.80 6.93 -10.79
C PRO A 5 9.44 6.27 -11.03
N PHE A 6 8.66 6.07 -9.98
CA PHE A 6 7.27 5.65 -10.09
C PHE A 6 6.42 6.85 -10.55
N ILE A 7 5.69 6.72 -11.66
CA ILE A 7 4.86 7.81 -12.21
C ILE A 7 3.41 7.27 -12.33
N PRO A 8 2.58 7.46 -11.29
CA PRO A 8 1.22 6.91 -11.26
C PRO A 8 0.23 7.77 -12.04
N GLU A 9 -0.55 7.12 -12.90
CA GLU A 9 -1.75 7.66 -13.54
C GLU A 9 -3.00 7.04 -12.89
N ILE A 10 -3.94 7.87 -12.43
CA ILE A 10 -5.18 7.41 -11.81
C ILE A 10 -6.13 6.89 -12.88
N LEU A 11 -6.67 5.69 -12.67
CA LEU A 11 -7.68 5.11 -13.57
C LEU A 11 -9.08 5.59 -13.14
N PRO A 12 -9.82 6.36 -13.97
CA PRO A 12 -11.11 6.95 -13.57
C PRO A 12 -12.16 5.92 -13.13
N GLU A 13 -12.19 4.76 -13.79
CA GLU A 13 -13.13 3.67 -13.49
C GLU A 13 -12.73 2.85 -12.25
N HIS A 14 -11.48 2.97 -11.82
CA HIS A 14 -10.90 2.18 -10.74
C HIS A 14 -10.08 3.09 -9.81
N PRO A 15 -10.74 3.88 -8.94
CA PRO A 15 -10.08 4.92 -8.15
C PRO A 15 -9.07 4.37 -7.13
N HIS A 16 -9.18 3.09 -6.77
CA HIS A 16 -8.23 2.35 -5.93
C HIS A 16 -7.05 1.78 -6.70
N HIS A 17 -6.90 2.10 -7.98
CA HIS A 17 -5.82 1.61 -8.82
C HIS A 17 -5.13 2.75 -9.56
N VAL A 18 -3.82 2.60 -9.74
CA VAL A 18 -3.01 3.47 -10.58
C VAL A 18 -2.20 2.66 -11.56
N LYS A 19 -1.99 3.18 -12.76
CA LYS A 19 -1.09 2.61 -13.74
C LYS A 19 0.25 3.33 -13.66
N ASP A 20 1.34 2.59 -13.46
CA ASP A 20 2.68 3.17 -13.59
C ASP A 20 3.01 3.35 -15.07
N THR A 21 3.20 4.59 -15.50
CA THR A 21 3.49 4.89 -16.92
C THR A 21 4.83 4.33 -17.40
N ASN A 22 5.77 4.04 -16.49
CA ASN A 22 7.07 3.48 -16.84
C ASN A 22 7.04 1.97 -17.08
N SER A 23 6.31 1.22 -16.27
CA SER A 23 6.24 -0.26 -16.35
C SER A 23 4.97 -0.79 -17.01
N GLY A 24 3.92 0.02 -17.09
CA GLY A 24 2.59 -0.40 -17.53
C GLY A 24 1.83 -1.23 -16.49
N LEU A 25 2.42 -1.52 -15.33
CA LEU A 25 1.80 -2.30 -14.25
C LEU A 25 0.70 -1.50 -13.56
N ILE A 26 -0.33 -2.23 -13.12
CA ILE A 26 -1.41 -1.69 -12.30
C ILE A 26 -1.09 -1.96 -10.83
N TRP A 27 -1.16 -0.91 -10.03
CA TRP A 27 -0.89 -0.93 -8.59
C TRP A 27 -2.16 -0.58 -7.84
N HIS A 28 -2.40 -1.24 -6.71
CA HIS A 28 -3.42 -0.82 -5.77
C HIS A 28 -2.97 0.42 -5.01
N ARG A 29 -3.89 1.36 -4.81
CA ARG A 29 -3.67 2.64 -4.13
C ARG A 29 -4.54 2.72 -2.88
N SER A 30 -3.93 3.18 -1.80
CA SER A 30 -4.60 3.41 -0.53
C SER A 30 -4.17 4.74 0.04
N GLU A 31 -5.11 5.45 0.65
CA GLU A 31 -4.87 6.77 1.23
C GLU A 31 -5.12 6.72 2.73
N MET A 32 -4.23 7.33 3.50
CA MET A 32 -4.44 7.56 4.91
C MET A 32 -3.86 8.91 5.31
N ARG A 33 -4.49 9.56 6.29
CA ARG A 33 -3.96 10.78 6.88
C ARG A 33 -2.72 10.44 7.71
N VAL A 34 -1.61 11.12 7.44
CA VAL A 34 -0.42 11.07 8.29
C VAL A 34 -0.70 11.80 9.59
N LEU A 35 -0.49 11.14 10.73
CA LEU A 35 -0.61 11.75 12.04
C LEU A 35 0.71 12.40 12.44
N TYR A 36 0.65 13.50 13.19
CA TYR A 36 1.86 14.17 13.68
C TYR A 36 2.71 13.26 14.59
N VAL A 37 2.09 12.31 15.29
CA VAL A 37 2.82 11.31 16.10
C VAL A 37 3.67 10.35 15.26
N ASP A 38 3.35 10.20 13.97
CA ASP A 38 4.09 9.31 13.08
C ASP A 38 5.32 9.99 12.46
N THR A 39 5.50 11.31 12.66
CA THR A 39 6.58 12.10 12.07
C THR A 39 7.72 12.39 13.06
N ASP A 40 8.89 12.76 12.54
CA ASP A 40 10.04 13.18 13.36
C ASP A 40 10.49 14.62 13.07
N ARG A 41 11.64 15.02 13.62
CA ARG A 41 12.22 16.37 13.45
C ARG A 41 12.54 16.73 11.99
N SER A 42 12.63 15.75 11.09
CA SER A 42 12.83 15.97 9.66
C SER A 42 11.53 16.26 8.89
N GLN A 43 10.38 16.34 9.58
CA GLN A 43 9.07 16.64 9.01
C GLN A 43 8.57 15.60 7.99
N VAL A 44 9.10 14.38 8.03
CA VAL A 44 8.58 13.22 7.29
C VAL A 44 8.13 12.13 8.27
N VAL A 45 7.45 11.12 7.77
CA VAL A 45 7.14 9.91 8.54
C VAL A 45 8.45 9.29 9.02
N TYR A 46 8.55 9.02 10.32
CA TYR A 46 9.71 8.36 10.90
C TYR A 46 9.84 6.94 10.34
N HIS A 47 11.05 6.55 9.92
CA HIS A 47 11.27 5.30 9.19
C HIS A 47 10.82 4.03 9.96
N ALA A 48 10.83 4.05 11.30
CA ALA A 48 10.32 2.93 12.09
C ALA A 48 8.81 2.69 11.88
N ASN A 49 8.07 3.71 11.43
CA ASN A 49 6.65 3.60 11.13
C ASN A 49 6.37 3.07 9.71
N TYR A 50 7.35 2.97 8.81
CA TYR A 50 7.10 2.60 7.41
C TYR A 50 6.39 1.25 7.25
N LEU A 51 6.75 0.25 8.06
CA LEU A 51 6.10 -1.06 8.02
C LEU A 51 4.60 -0.98 8.33
N ARG A 52 4.18 -0.05 9.19
CA ARG A 52 2.76 0.19 9.48
C ARG A 52 2.01 0.73 8.25
N TYR A 53 2.63 1.63 7.49
CA TYR A 53 2.05 2.17 6.25
C TYR A 53 2.00 1.11 5.14
N PHE A 54 3.04 0.30 5.00
CA PHE A 54 3.05 -0.81 4.04
C PHE A 54 1.99 -1.86 4.41
N GLU A 55 1.85 -2.17 5.69
CA GLU A 55 0.82 -3.09 6.17
C GLU A 55 -0.59 -2.59 5.88
N PHE A 56 -0.84 -1.30 6.09
CA PHE A 56 -2.09 -0.66 5.70
C PHE A 56 -2.39 -0.87 4.20
N GLY A 57 -1.45 -0.54 3.32
CA GLY A 57 -1.64 -0.72 1.87
C GLY A 57 -1.86 -2.18 1.47
N ARG A 58 -1.16 -3.12 2.12
CA ARG A 58 -1.31 -4.56 1.91
C ARG A 58 -2.70 -5.04 2.35
N ALA A 59 -3.16 -4.62 3.53
CA ALA A 59 -4.48 -4.98 4.04
C ALA A 59 -5.62 -4.41 3.17
N GLU A 60 -5.49 -3.17 2.70
CA GLU A 60 -6.45 -2.57 1.78
C GLU A 60 -6.46 -3.29 0.42
N LEU A 61 -5.30 -3.66 -0.14
CA LEU A 61 -5.22 -4.47 -1.37
C LEU A 61 -5.99 -5.79 -1.23
N MET A 62 -5.75 -6.51 -0.13
CA MET A 62 -6.43 -7.78 0.14
C MET A 62 -7.96 -7.60 0.28
N ARG A 63 -8.41 -6.49 0.90
CA ARG A 63 -9.83 -6.14 0.93
C ARG A 63 -10.38 -5.83 -0.46
N GLY A 64 -9.66 -5.06 -1.27
CA GLY A 64 -10.03 -4.76 -2.66
C GLY A 64 -10.11 -6.01 -3.54
N ALA A 65 -9.30 -7.03 -3.26
CA ALA A 65 -9.34 -8.35 -3.89
C ALA A 65 -10.43 -9.28 -3.33
N ASN A 66 -11.31 -8.78 -2.44
CA ASN A 66 -12.36 -9.55 -1.76
C ASN A 66 -11.83 -10.76 -0.96
N TYR A 67 -10.60 -10.66 -0.45
CA TYR A 67 -9.95 -11.74 0.30
C TYR A 67 -9.15 -11.20 1.53
N PRO A 68 -9.82 -10.57 2.51
CA PRO A 68 -9.15 -9.99 3.68
C PRO A 68 -8.49 -11.02 4.61
N TYR A 69 -7.51 -10.58 5.41
CA TYR A 69 -6.80 -11.43 6.39
C TYR A 69 -7.72 -12.27 7.28
N LYS A 70 -8.83 -11.68 7.76
CA LYS A 70 -9.79 -12.41 8.59
C LYS A 70 -10.35 -13.66 7.91
N GLN A 71 -10.55 -13.63 6.59
CA GLN A 71 -10.99 -14.81 5.84
C GLN A 71 -9.86 -15.84 5.71
N ILE A 72 -8.62 -15.40 5.49
CA ILE A 72 -7.45 -16.28 5.46
C ILE A 72 -7.31 -17.02 6.79
N GLU A 73 -7.35 -16.30 7.90
CA GLU A 73 -7.28 -16.86 9.25
C GLU A 73 -8.43 -17.84 9.52
N ALA A 74 -9.66 -17.46 9.15
CA ALA A 74 -10.83 -18.33 9.30
C ALA A 74 -10.75 -19.61 8.44
N SER A 75 -9.99 -19.59 7.34
CA SER A 75 -9.74 -20.77 6.51
C SER A 75 -8.64 -21.70 7.05
N GLY A 76 -8.05 -21.37 8.22
CA GLY A 76 -7.01 -22.17 8.86
C GLY A 76 -5.59 -21.89 8.36
N TYR A 77 -5.41 -20.85 7.54
CA TYR A 77 -4.12 -20.46 6.99
C TYR A 77 -3.63 -19.14 7.61
N VAL A 78 -2.32 -18.92 7.50
CA VAL A 78 -1.67 -17.65 7.88
C VAL A 78 -0.94 -17.13 6.66
N TYR A 79 -0.96 -15.81 6.46
CA TYR A 79 -0.25 -15.16 5.37
C TYR A 79 1.03 -14.48 5.89
N PRO A 80 2.21 -15.12 5.76
CA PRO A 80 3.44 -14.63 6.33
C PRO A 80 3.92 -13.34 5.65
N ILE A 81 4.65 -12.53 6.40
CA ILE A 81 5.49 -11.45 5.86
C ILE A 81 6.89 -12.06 5.70
N ILE A 82 7.48 -11.98 4.50
CA ILE A 82 8.81 -12.53 4.16
C ILE A 82 9.73 -11.40 3.73
#